data_AF-A0A137S7Y8-F1
#
_entry.id   AF-A0A137S7Y8-F1
#
_cell.length_a   1.000
_cell.length_b   1.000
_cell.length_c   1.000
_cell.angle_alpha   90.00
_cell.angle_beta   90.00
_cell.angle_gamma   90.00
#
_symmetry.space_group_name_H-M   'P 1'
#
loop_
_entity.id
_entity.type
_entity.pdbx_description
1 polymer ?
#
loop_
_entity_poly.entity_id
_entity_poly.type
_entity_poly.pdbx_seq_one_letter_code
_entity_poly.pdbx_strand_id
1 'polypeptide(L)'
;MSKIDDIKSELSENKLFYHDSENNYVRLLDTPNIWGMSFGPEIMPRAIARQGEFERAIVEIVQKTRYRCDVSSLNSPDPDWAKAILGAIDTSLTKQMGRSEPTQFRFLFGQTPLYPINEPENLTDFKSALVRLIRSRSQHWEVMPEFVVGRFFERVSGSWMSAQKKFLPAALISDSDTKMTWNHTKIIVSDGVESLVGGHNLNMDLFRSYPPVHDVSVVVHGDASYGSQLFLNEMWKADTFLLTKESLDVDTLNWNNRDAEPDYPSDPLALSYVLDYIKEKQNNVLTVHETGVQPGSDPVRPDLAPQPPTSNIKDFDLRSIADLKADVFEERSVYNAYAQLDQYKKASRILTVGKYWTGPNRDTDFKIGSEIMKKSLILNAKNSIRMSQQDVISAWKKNWKDHVVCHWLIEALLKNENLHVQIVVSPLDAGAGAGGDQYSFGSGAVRTFELIKYYITHDVDTDTLLDDSDGKRADTLSRLFVAPFFYTDKVPVDKLVEGKTYKWPELPPEGRTATLKTESLSEEPPEKGVIGHPFWTTISASGYFYGSVESAPGNHAKIMIVDDEVCIVGSDNMYPGNLSEVNYLIEGEAVGELLKSYWTPLWKYSSPHAHTG
;
A
#
# COMPACT_ATOMS: atom_id res chain seq x y z
N MET A 1 -10.31 -28.56 -1.24
CA MET A 1 -9.88 -27.69 -2.35
C MET A 1 -9.37 -26.42 -1.71
N SER A 2 -8.20 -25.91 -2.12
CA SER A 2 -7.66 -24.66 -1.55
C SER A 2 -8.53 -23.49 -2.03
N LYS A 3 -8.67 -22.43 -1.21
CA LYS A 3 -9.41 -21.22 -1.62
C LYS A 3 -8.79 -20.58 -2.87
N ILE A 4 -7.48 -20.77 -3.08
CA ILE A 4 -6.78 -20.30 -4.27
C ILE A 4 -7.24 -21.04 -5.54
N ASP A 5 -7.60 -22.33 -5.46
CA ASP A 5 -8.01 -23.10 -6.65
C ASP A 5 -9.30 -22.55 -7.27
N ASP A 6 -10.29 -22.22 -6.44
CA ASP A 6 -11.58 -21.66 -6.88
C ASP A 6 -11.36 -20.31 -7.60
N ILE A 7 -10.51 -19.46 -7.01
CA ILE A 7 -10.17 -18.14 -7.55
C ILE A 7 -9.41 -18.28 -8.87
N LYS A 8 -8.43 -19.20 -8.95
CA LYS A 8 -7.67 -19.44 -10.18
C LYS A 8 -8.55 -19.92 -11.34
N SER A 9 -9.55 -20.75 -11.07
CA SER A 9 -10.49 -21.19 -12.10
C SER A 9 -11.19 -19.98 -12.72
N GLU A 10 -11.77 -19.11 -11.87
CA GLU A 10 -12.49 -17.92 -12.32
C GLU A 10 -11.58 -16.92 -13.04
N LEU A 11 -10.36 -16.70 -12.55
CA LEU A 11 -9.38 -15.82 -13.22
C LEU A 11 -8.98 -16.37 -14.60
N SER A 12 -8.79 -17.69 -14.72
CA SER A 12 -8.43 -18.35 -15.98
C SER A 12 -9.56 -18.25 -17.00
N GLU A 13 -10.80 -18.50 -16.57
CA GLU A 13 -12.01 -18.39 -17.42
C GLU A 13 -12.17 -16.98 -17.98
N ASN A 14 -11.87 -15.96 -17.17
CA ASN A 14 -11.94 -14.55 -17.56
C ASN A 14 -10.67 -14.01 -18.25
N LYS A 15 -9.65 -14.86 -18.47
CA LYS A 15 -8.36 -14.47 -19.06
C LYS A 15 -7.69 -13.30 -18.31
N LEU A 16 -7.78 -13.31 -17.00
CA LEU A 16 -7.18 -12.30 -16.12
C LEU A 16 -5.82 -12.77 -15.64
N PHE A 17 -4.93 -11.81 -15.38
CA PHE A 17 -3.61 -12.11 -14.86
C PHE A 17 -3.68 -12.77 -13.48
N TYR A 18 -2.89 -13.83 -13.31
CA TYR A 18 -2.48 -14.34 -12.01
C TYR A 18 -1.12 -15.04 -12.13
N HIS A 19 -0.42 -15.15 -11.02
CA HIS A 19 0.75 -16.02 -10.89
C HIS A 19 0.60 -16.88 -9.63
N ASP A 20 0.60 -18.20 -9.80
CA ASP A 20 0.46 -19.16 -8.72
C ASP A 20 1.83 -19.73 -8.37
N SER A 21 2.32 -19.41 -7.19
CA SER A 21 3.66 -19.79 -6.73
C SER A 21 3.59 -20.74 -5.55
N GLU A 22 4.53 -21.69 -5.53
CA GLU A 22 4.71 -22.64 -4.45
C GLU A 22 6.03 -22.38 -3.71
N ASN A 23 6.09 -22.80 -2.44
CA ASN A 23 7.30 -22.73 -1.61
C ASN A 23 7.89 -21.31 -1.50
N ASN A 24 7.19 -20.45 -0.79
CA ASN A 24 7.65 -19.10 -0.48
C ASN A 24 7.94 -18.97 1.01
N TYR A 25 8.73 -17.97 1.38
CA TYR A 25 8.93 -17.56 2.76
C TYR A 25 8.58 -16.09 2.91
N VAL A 26 7.76 -15.79 3.91
CA VAL A 26 7.17 -14.47 4.12
C VAL A 26 7.58 -13.94 5.48
N ARG A 27 8.10 -12.72 5.51
CA ARG A 27 8.31 -11.95 6.75
C ARG A 27 7.41 -10.73 6.76
N LEU A 28 6.67 -10.57 7.85
CA LEU A 28 5.83 -9.40 8.08
C LEU A 28 6.68 -8.17 8.43
N LEU A 29 6.30 -7.02 7.88
CA LEU A 29 6.85 -5.71 8.18
C LEU A 29 5.70 -4.74 8.43
N ASP A 30 5.18 -4.74 9.66
CA ASP A 30 4.25 -3.72 10.15
C ASP A 30 5.03 -2.50 10.69
N THR A 31 4.51 -1.32 10.46
CA THR A 31 5.01 -0.06 11.02
C THR A 31 3.96 0.57 11.93
N PRO A 32 4.35 1.31 12.96
CA PRO A 32 5.67 1.33 13.59
C PRO A 32 5.92 0.13 14.53
N ASN A 33 4.98 -0.83 14.64
CA ASN A 33 5.03 -1.98 15.56
C ASN A 33 5.20 -1.56 17.04
N ILE A 34 4.19 -0.83 17.53
CA ILE A 34 4.18 -0.13 18.83
C ILE A 34 3.13 -0.70 19.81
N TRP A 35 2.70 -1.94 19.60
CA TRP A 35 1.62 -2.58 20.36
C TRP A 35 1.81 -2.46 21.89
N GLY A 36 0.86 -1.83 22.57
CA GLY A 36 0.86 -1.62 24.03
C GLY A 36 1.82 -0.56 24.57
N MET A 37 2.51 0.19 23.70
CA MET A 37 3.33 1.34 24.10
C MET A 37 2.47 2.52 24.60
N SER A 38 3.10 3.56 25.14
CA SER A 38 2.40 4.77 25.60
C SER A 38 1.65 5.47 24.46
N PHE A 39 0.57 6.17 24.80
CA PHE A 39 -0.16 7.02 23.86
C PHE A 39 0.47 8.40 23.79
N GLY A 40 1.43 8.60 22.87
CA GLY A 40 2.17 9.87 22.76
C GLY A 40 3.49 9.76 21.98
N PRO A 41 4.29 10.85 21.94
CA PRO A 41 5.56 10.92 21.22
C PRO A 41 6.62 9.89 21.65
N GLU A 42 6.45 9.21 22.79
CA GLU A 42 7.36 8.17 23.29
C GLU A 42 7.44 6.93 22.39
N ILE A 43 6.54 6.81 21.41
CA ILE A 43 6.56 5.75 20.39
C ILE A 43 7.63 5.94 19.32
N MET A 44 8.14 7.17 19.15
CA MET A 44 9.01 7.53 18.03
C MET A 44 10.34 6.75 17.97
N PRO A 45 11.04 6.45 19.08
CA PRO A 45 12.24 5.60 19.01
C PRO A 45 11.98 4.24 18.37
N ARG A 46 10.81 3.65 18.62
CA ARG A 46 10.41 2.37 18.02
C ARG A 46 10.07 2.53 16.53
N ALA A 47 9.39 3.62 16.17
CA ALA A 47 9.09 3.97 14.77
C ALA A 47 10.38 4.15 13.94
N ILE A 48 11.37 4.86 14.47
CA ILE A 48 12.69 5.03 13.85
C ILE A 48 13.42 3.69 13.71
N ALA A 49 13.39 2.82 14.72
CA ALA A 49 13.97 1.49 14.60
C ALA A 49 13.29 0.67 13.48
N ARG A 50 11.96 0.76 13.37
CA ARG A 50 11.19 0.06 12.33
C ARG A 50 11.45 0.64 10.94
N GLN A 51 11.70 1.94 10.82
CA GLN A 51 12.18 2.57 9.58
C GLN A 51 13.49 1.92 9.12
N GLY A 52 14.47 1.77 10.01
CA GLY A 52 15.74 1.12 9.68
C GLY A 52 15.58 -0.35 9.26
N GLU A 53 14.65 -1.09 9.88
CA GLU A 53 14.29 -2.46 9.47
C GLU A 53 13.67 -2.50 8.06
N PHE A 54 12.86 -1.49 7.71
CA PHE A 54 12.24 -1.36 6.38
C PHE A 54 13.28 -0.98 5.32
N GLU A 55 14.16 -0.01 5.62
CA GLU A 55 15.28 0.37 4.77
C GLU A 55 16.22 -0.82 4.52
N ARG A 56 16.54 -1.60 5.56
CA ARG A 56 17.32 -2.84 5.45
C ARG A 56 16.71 -3.77 4.41
N ALA A 57 15.39 -3.98 4.42
CA ALA A 57 14.70 -4.84 3.46
C ALA A 57 14.80 -4.31 2.02
N ILE A 58 14.60 -3.00 1.80
CA ILE A 58 14.75 -2.38 0.49
C ILE A 58 16.17 -2.60 -0.05
N VAL A 59 17.17 -2.27 0.77
CA VAL A 59 18.58 -2.37 0.34
C VAL A 59 18.96 -3.82 0.07
N GLU A 60 18.50 -4.79 0.87
CA GLU A 60 18.74 -6.23 0.63
C GLU A 60 18.27 -6.70 -0.73
N ILE A 61 17.06 -6.29 -1.13
CA ILE A 61 16.44 -6.70 -2.38
C ILE A 61 17.18 -6.08 -3.56
N VAL A 62 17.36 -4.75 -3.52
CA VAL A 62 17.90 -3.99 -4.67
C VAL A 62 19.40 -4.24 -4.87
N GLN A 63 20.19 -4.43 -3.81
CA GLN A 63 21.64 -4.61 -3.95
C GLN A 63 22.03 -5.94 -4.64
N LYS A 64 21.11 -6.91 -4.69
CA LYS A 64 21.38 -8.25 -5.23
C LYS A 64 21.04 -8.36 -6.72
N THR A 65 20.49 -7.31 -7.33
CA THR A 65 20.01 -7.34 -8.71
C THR A 65 21.12 -7.65 -9.71
N ARG A 66 20.86 -8.63 -10.57
CA ARG A 66 21.69 -9.00 -11.72
C ARG A 66 21.03 -8.63 -13.04
N TYR A 67 19.75 -8.92 -13.22
CA TYR A 67 19.05 -8.79 -14.51
C TYR A 67 17.96 -7.71 -14.48
N ARG A 68 17.07 -7.72 -13.50
CA ARG A 68 15.99 -6.74 -13.40
C ARG A 68 15.59 -6.42 -11.97
N CYS A 69 15.55 -5.14 -11.64
CA CYS A 69 14.86 -4.61 -10.48
C CYS A 69 13.68 -3.74 -10.91
N ASP A 70 12.54 -3.94 -10.25
CA ASP A 70 11.39 -3.06 -10.38
C ASP A 70 11.11 -2.35 -9.05
N VAL A 71 10.87 -1.05 -9.13
CA VAL A 71 10.33 -0.23 -8.04
C VAL A 71 9.04 0.41 -8.54
N SER A 72 7.92 -0.01 -7.97
CA SER A 72 6.59 0.51 -8.28
C SER A 72 5.98 1.13 -7.03
N SER A 73 5.43 2.34 -7.13
CA SER A 73 4.80 3.03 -5.99
C SER A 73 3.75 4.03 -6.46
N LEU A 74 2.93 4.55 -5.54
CA LEU A 74 2.02 5.66 -5.82
C LEU A 74 2.80 6.91 -6.24
N ASN A 75 3.81 7.28 -5.47
CA ASN A 75 4.68 8.43 -5.74
C ASN A 75 6.10 7.94 -5.95
N SER A 76 6.91 8.70 -6.69
CA SER A 76 8.36 8.50 -6.67
C SER A 76 8.91 8.61 -5.24
N PRO A 77 9.99 7.90 -4.89
CA PRO A 77 10.60 7.98 -3.57
C PRO A 77 10.94 9.43 -3.21
N ASP A 78 10.72 9.81 -1.96
CA ASP A 78 11.29 11.05 -1.43
C ASP A 78 12.83 10.99 -1.37
N PRO A 79 13.53 12.11 -1.11
CA PRO A 79 14.98 12.14 -1.15
C PRO A 79 15.68 11.10 -0.26
N ASP A 80 15.09 10.75 0.88
CA ASP A 80 15.69 9.80 1.83
C ASP A 80 15.53 8.35 1.35
N TRP A 81 14.33 7.97 0.89
CA TRP A 81 14.15 6.66 0.25
C TRP A 81 14.94 6.55 -1.07
N ALA A 82 15.02 7.65 -1.83
CA ALA A 82 15.84 7.71 -3.03
C ALA A 82 17.32 7.43 -2.71
N LYS A 83 17.86 8.01 -1.63
CA LYS A 83 19.24 7.74 -1.18
C LYS A 83 19.46 6.25 -0.90
N ALA A 84 18.56 5.60 -0.15
CA ALA A 84 18.65 4.18 0.15
C ALA A 84 18.61 3.30 -1.12
N ILE A 85 17.67 3.58 -2.03
CA ILE A 85 17.52 2.85 -3.30
C ILE A 85 18.75 3.04 -4.18
N LEU A 86 19.22 4.28 -4.37
CA LEU A 86 20.39 4.58 -5.21
C LEU A 86 21.68 3.97 -4.65
N GLY A 87 21.86 3.97 -3.32
CA GLY A 87 22.98 3.30 -2.67
C GLY A 87 22.97 1.78 -2.88
N ALA A 88 21.77 1.18 -2.88
CA ALA A 88 21.60 -0.24 -3.19
C ALA A 88 21.88 -0.53 -4.67
N ILE A 89 21.43 0.33 -5.60
CA ILE A 89 21.75 0.24 -7.03
C ILE A 89 23.27 0.31 -7.25
N ASP A 90 23.97 1.25 -6.62
CA ASP A 90 25.44 1.33 -6.72
C ASP A 90 26.12 0.06 -6.20
N THR A 91 25.62 -0.48 -5.09
CA THR A 91 26.13 -1.72 -4.50
C THR A 91 25.95 -2.90 -5.45
N SER A 92 24.77 -3.02 -6.07
CA SER A 92 24.49 -4.00 -7.10
C SER A 92 25.46 -3.86 -8.28
N LEU A 93 25.53 -2.68 -8.89
CA LEU A 93 26.28 -2.46 -10.13
C LEU A 93 27.80 -2.50 -9.96
N THR A 94 28.30 -2.11 -8.79
CA THR A 94 29.75 -2.20 -8.51
C THR A 94 30.18 -3.62 -8.13
N LYS A 95 29.28 -4.44 -7.59
CA LYS A 95 29.60 -5.83 -7.28
C LYS A 95 29.87 -6.57 -8.59
N GLN A 96 31.07 -7.13 -8.71
CA GLN A 96 31.46 -7.97 -9.84
C GLN A 96 30.59 -9.23 -9.84
N MET A 97 29.75 -9.40 -10.87
CA MET A 97 28.88 -10.56 -11.04
C MET A 97 29.14 -11.28 -12.38
N GLY A 98 30.13 -10.85 -13.16
CA GLY A 98 30.37 -11.33 -14.51
C GLY A 98 29.23 -10.94 -15.45
N ARG A 99 28.74 -9.71 -15.35
CA ARG A 99 27.69 -9.21 -16.26
C ARG A 99 28.25 -9.02 -17.66
N SER A 100 27.50 -9.51 -18.65
CA SER A 100 27.74 -9.29 -20.08
C SER A 100 26.64 -8.47 -20.75
N GLU A 101 25.58 -8.15 -20.00
CA GLU A 101 24.41 -7.43 -20.46
C GLU A 101 23.98 -6.39 -19.42
N PRO A 102 23.27 -5.32 -19.82
CA PRO A 102 22.78 -4.31 -18.90
C PRO A 102 21.84 -4.90 -17.85
N THR A 103 22.05 -4.55 -16.59
CA THR A 103 21.02 -4.72 -15.56
C THR A 103 19.92 -3.68 -15.79
N GLN A 104 18.67 -4.12 -15.87
CA GLN A 104 17.50 -3.25 -16.06
C GLN A 104 16.94 -2.80 -14.70
N PHE A 105 16.72 -1.51 -14.55
CA PHE A 105 16.01 -0.91 -13.42
C PHE A 105 14.79 -0.17 -13.95
N ARG A 106 13.59 -0.69 -13.61
CA ARG A 106 12.32 -0.08 -14.00
C ARG A 106 11.67 0.60 -12.80
N PHE A 107 11.23 1.84 -13.01
CA PHE A 107 10.53 2.63 -12.02
C PHE A 107 9.14 2.96 -12.54
N LEU A 108 8.09 2.53 -11.85
CA LEU A 108 6.70 2.77 -12.27
C LEU A 108 5.95 3.54 -11.18
N PHE A 109 5.65 4.81 -11.43
CA PHE A 109 5.02 5.68 -10.43
C PHE A 109 3.64 6.16 -10.88
N GLY A 110 2.74 6.32 -9.92
CA GLY A 110 1.47 7.02 -10.13
C GLY A 110 1.69 8.52 -10.26
N GLN A 111 0.67 9.21 -10.78
CA GLN A 111 0.58 10.67 -10.73
C GLN A 111 -0.85 11.06 -10.41
N THR A 112 -1.03 11.74 -9.28
CA THR A 112 -2.37 12.12 -8.82
C THR A 112 -2.91 13.30 -9.62
N PRO A 113 -4.24 13.50 -9.62
CA PRO A 113 -4.91 14.57 -10.39
C PRO A 113 -4.52 15.99 -9.99
N LEU A 114 -3.85 16.15 -8.84
CA LEU A 114 -3.44 17.44 -8.28
C LEU A 114 -2.22 18.03 -9.02
N TYR A 115 -1.46 17.19 -9.72
CA TYR A 115 -0.31 17.60 -10.53
C TYR A 115 -0.46 17.15 -11.99
N PRO A 116 -1.53 17.49 -12.73
CA PRO A 116 -1.82 16.83 -14.01
C PRO A 116 -0.94 17.29 -15.18
N ILE A 117 -0.21 18.41 -15.03
CA ILE A 117 0.47 19.10 -16.13
C ILE A 117 1.99 18.91 -16.09
N ASN A 118 2.59 18.95 -14.90
CA ASN A 118 4.04 18.92 -14.72
C ASN A 118 4.51 17.59 -14.15
N GLU A 119 5.76 17.24 -14.44
CA GLU A 119 6.44 16.18 -13.73
C GLU A 119 6.51 16.52 -12.23
N PRO A 120 6.22 15.57 -11.31
CA PRO A 120 6.37 15.80 -9.88
C PRO A 120 7.83 16.12 -9.52
N GLU A 121 8.07 17.08 -8.62
CA GLU A 121 9.42 17.53 -8.23
C GLU A 121 10.29 16.38 -7.72
N ASN A 122 9.75 15.52 -6.85
CA ASN A 122 10.46 14.34 -6.36
C ASN A 122 10.91 13.40 -7.49
N LEU A 123 10.14 13.30 -8.58
CA LEU A 123 10.53 12.48 -9.73
C LEU A 123 11.65 13.12 -10.53
N THR A 124 11.59 14.44 -10.75
CA THR A 124 12.66 15.20 -11.40
C THR A 124 13.97 15.09 -10.61
N ASP A 125 13.90 15.17 -9.28
CA ASP A 125 15.07 15.01 -8.40
C ASP A 125 15.62 13.59 -8.43
N PHE A 126 14.74 12.59 -8.42
CA PHE A 126 15.11 11.17 -8.54
C PHE A 126 15.81 10.88 -9.88
N LYS A 127 15.26 11.35 -10.99
CA LYS A 127 15.86 11.25 -12.34
C LYS A 127 17.23 11.92 -12.40
N SER A 128 17.38 13.08 -11.76
CA SER A 128 18.66 13.79 -11.66
C SER A 128 19.67 13.05 -10.78
N ALA A 129 19.20 12.38 -9.73
CA ALA A 129 20.04 11.58 -8.84
C ALA A 129 20.61 10.33 -9.54
N LEU A 130 19.83 9.67 -10.41
CA LEU A 130 20.31 8.60 -11.28
C LEU A 130 21.44 9.06 -12.21
N VAL A 131 21.30 10.25 -12.82
CA VAL A 131 22.37 10.85 -13.63
C VAL A 131 23.63 11.10 -12.81
N ARG A 132 23.48 11.64 -11.58
CA ARG A 132 24.62 11.85 -10.66
C ARG A 132 25.28 10.54 -10.27
N LEU A 133 24.51 9.47 -10.08
CA LEU A 133 25.01 8.13 -9.80
C LEU A 133 25.90 7.62 -10.94
N ILE A 134 25.44 7.69 -12.20
CA ILE A 134 26.25 7.30 -13.36
C ILE A 134 27.55 8.09 -13.42
N ARG A 135 27.48 9.43 -13.36
CA ARG A 135 28.66 10.31 -13.40
C ARG A 135 29.70 9.96 -12.35
N SER A 136 29.25 9.58 -11.16
CA SER A 136 30.13 9.37 -10.01
C SER A 136 30.67 7.95 -9.92
N ARG A 137 29.94 6.95 -10.42
CA ARG A 137 30.17 5.54 -10.08
C ARG A 137 30.40 4.60 -11.27
N SER A 138 30.01 5.00 -12.49
CA SER A 138 30.05 4.15 -13.68
C SER A 138 31.40 3.52 -14.01
N GLN A 139 32.51 4.19 -13.70
CA GLN A 139 33.86 3.65 -13.86
C GLN A 139 34.12 2.34 -13.08
N HIS A 140 33.26 2.01 -12.11
CA HIS A 140 33.37 0.81 -11.29
C HIS A 140 32.43 -0.32 -11.73
N TRP A 141 31.63 -0.12 -12.78
CA TRP A 141 30.60 -1.07 -13.20
C TRP A 141 31.09 -1.93 -14.38
N GLU A 142 30.68 -3.19 -14.40
CA GLU A 142 31.02 -4.13 -15.49
C GLU A 142 30.37 -3.73 -16.82
N VAL A 143 29.10 -3.32 -16.73
CA VAL A 143 28.24 -2.92 -17.86
C VAL A 143 27.38 -1.75 -17.42
N MET A 144 27.15 -0.77 -18.31
CA MET A 144 26.20 0.30 -18.04
C MET A 144 24.78 -0.25 -17.88
N PRO A 145 24.00 0.23 -16.89
CA PRO A 145 22.62 -0.23 -16.66
C PRO A 145 21.64 0.35 -17.69
N GLU A 146 20.45 -0.23 -17.75
CA GLU A 146 19.27 0.38 -18.37
C GLU A 146 18.38 0.97 -17.27
N PHE A 147 18.16 2.29 -17.28
CA PHE A 147 17.19 2.94 -16.39
C PHE A 147 15.93 3.35 -17.17
N VAL A 148 14.78 2.87 -16.70
CA VAL A 148 13.48 3.13 -17.32
C VAL A 148 12.52 3.72 -16.31
N VAL A 149 11.86 4.83 -16.65
CA VAL A 149 10.87 5.50 -15.81
C VAL A 149 9.53 5.51 -16.53
N GLY A 150 8.50 5.07 -15.83
CA GLY A 150 7.12 5.02 -16.24
C GLY A 150 6.27 5.87 -15.32
N ARG A 151 5.41 6.73 -15.88
CA ARG A 151 4.37 7.44 -15.12
C ARG A 151 3.01 6.92 -15.56
N PHE A 152 2.29 6.34 -14.62
CA PHE A 152 1.02 5.67 -14.87
C PHE A 152 -0.14 6.47 -14.29
N PHE A 153 -0.91 7.15 -15.16
CA PHE A 153 -2.07 7.95 -14.82
C PHE A 153 -2.94 8.24 -16.05
N GLU A 154 -4.24 8.47 -15.85
CA GLU A 154 -5.15 8.88 -16.93
C GLU A 154 -4.85 10.32 -17.40
N ARG A 155 -4.36 10.48 -18.64
CA ARG A 155 -3.92 11.80 -19.16
C ARG A 155 -5.04 12.74 -19.60
N VAL A 156 -6.18 12.20 -20.05
CA VAL A 156 -7.24 12.99 -20.72
C VAL A 156 -8.12 13.75 -19.73
N SER A 157 -8.22 13.29 -18.49
CA SER A 157 -9.04 13.91 -17.44
C SER A 157 -8.36 15.12 -16.78
N GLY A 158 -7.02 15.21 -16.78
CA GLY A 158 -6.26 16.33 -16.20
C GLY A 158 -6.38 17.66 -16.95
N SER A 159 -6.51 17.63 -18.28
CA SER A 159 -6.65 18.80 -19.14
C SER A 159 -8.10 19.34 -19.20
N TRP A 160 -9.10 18.45 -19.08
CA TRP A 160 -10.51 18.83 -19.09
C TRP A 160 -10.98 19.36 -17.72
N MET A 161 -10.55 18.76 -16.59
CA MET A 161 -10.92 19.25 -15.26
C MET A 161 -10.24 20.57 -14.88
N SER A 162 -9.00 20.80 -15.32
CA SER A 162 -8.32 22.10 -15.12
C SER A 162 -9.02 23.23 -15.88
N ALA A 163 -9.65 22.93 -17.03
CA ALA A 163 -10.50 23.86 -17.77
C ALA A 163 -11.90 24.03 -17.14
N GLN A 164 -12.54 22.94 -16.70
CA GLN A 164 -13.89 22.99 -16.10
C GLN A 164 -13.92 23.73 -14.74
N LYS A 165 -12.88 23.59 -13.90
CA LYS A 165 -12.78 24.30 -12.60
C LYS A 165 -12.80 25.83 -12.73
N LYS A 166 -12.44 26.38 -13.90
CA LYS A 166 -12.42 27.84 -14.12
C LYS A 166 -13.77 28.44 -14.52
N PHE A 167 -14.74 27.66 -15.00
CA PHE A 167 -15.88 28.24 -15.74
C PHE A 167 -17.28 27.64 -15.48
N LEU A 168 -17.43 26.56 -14.71
CA LEU A 168 -18.74 25.93 -14.49
C LEU A 168 -19.29 26.13 -13.06
N PRO A 169 -20.60 26.43 -12.89
CA PRO A 169 -21.28 26.35 -11.60
C PRO A 169 -21.23 24.93 -11.02
N ALA A 170 -21.10 24.80 -9.70
CA ALA A 170 -20.96 23.52 -8.98
C ALA A 170 -22.04 22.47 -9.31
N ALA A 171 -23.25 22.90 -9.68
CA ALA A 171 -24.37 22.02 -10.04
C ALA A 171 -24.27 21.37 -11.44
N LEU A 172 -23.33 21.82 -12.29
CA LEU A 172 -23.11 21.32 -13.64
C LEU A 172 -21.86 20.43 -13.77
N ILE A 173 -21.14 20.20 -12.67
CA ILE A 173 -20.13 19.16 -12.60
C ILE A 173 -20.91 17.83 -12.55
N SER A 174 -21.14 17.27 -13.73
CA SER A 174 -21.92 16.05 -13.97
C SER A 174 -21.49 14.88 -13.06
N ASP A 175 -22.38 13.88 -12.95
CA ASP A 175 -22.19 12.48 -12.48
C ASP A 175 -21.01 11.70 -13.15
N SER A 176 -19.99 12.39 -13.66
CA SER A 176 -18.66 11.81 -13.78
C SER A 176 -18.16 11.51 -12.37
N ASP A 177 -18.63 10.39 -11.82
CA ASP A 177 -17.91 9.66 -10.80
C ASP A 177 -16.42 9.78 -11.07
N THR A 178 -15.66 9.97 -10.01
CA THR A 178 -14.21 10.06 -9.94
C THR A 178 -13.52 8.83 -10.57
N LYS A 179 -13.59 8.71 -11.90
CA LYS A 179 -13.11 7.62 -12.77
C LYS A 179 -11.63 7.75 -13.11
N MET A 180 -10.89 8.53 -12.34
CA MET A 180 -9.46 8.66 -12.54
C MET A 180 -8.74 7.41 -12.06
N THR A 181 -7.69 7.04 -12.78
CA THR A 181 -6.79 5.95 -12.41
C THR A 181 -5.35 6.45 -12.36
N TRP A 182 -4.56 5.78 -11.53
CA TRP A 182 -3.10 5.90 -11.48
C TRP A 182 -2.54 4.62 -10.86
N ASN A 183 -1.22 4.44 -10.96
CA ASN A 183 -0.56 3.34 -10.25
C ASN A 183 -0.65 3.56 -8.74
N HIS A 184 -1.15 2.56 -8.01
CA HIS A 184 -1.23 2.56 -6.56
C HIS A 184 -0.53 1.33 -5.95
N THR A 185 0.07 0.47 -6.78
CA THR A 185 0.90 -0.64 -6.32
C THR A 185 2.10 -0.13 -5.54
N LYS A 186 2.61 -0.94 -4.61
CA LYS A 186 3.85 -0.70 -3.87
C LYS A 186 4.65 -2.00 -3.88
N ILE A 187 5.57 -2.09 -4.82
CA ILE A 187 6.38 -3.28 -5.09
C ILE A 187 7.84 -2.83 -5.19
N ILE A 188 8.73 -3.50 -4.47
CA ILE A 188 10.17 -3.48 -4.77
C ILE A 188 10.59 -4.93 -4.96
N VAL A 189 11.14 -5.28 -6.11
CA VAL A 189 11.42 -6.67 -6.45
C VAL A 189 12.66 -6.79 -7.32
N SER A 190 13.42 -7.86 -7.13
CA SER A 190 14.65 -8.13 -7.86
C SER A 190 14.70 -9.57 -8.39
N ASP A 191 15.00 -9.70 -9.68
CA ASP A 191 15.28 -10.95 -10.41
C ASP A 191 14.26 -12.08 -10.18
N GLY A 192 13.02 -11.78 -9.81
CA GLY A 192 12.00 -12.78 -9.49
C GLY A 192 12.32 -13.64 -8.26
N VAL A 193 13.23 -13.20 -7.39
CA VAL A 193 13.69 -13.98 -6.21
C VAL A 193 13.19 -13.38 -4.90
N GLU A 194 13.33 -12.06 -4.74
CA GLU A 194 13.01 -11.36 -3.51
C GLU A 194 12.12 -10.15 -3.81
N SER A 195 11.06 -9.95 -3.02
CA SER A 195 10.14 -8.83 -3.15
C SER A 195 9.73 -8.23 -1.81
N LEU A 196 9.37 -6.96 -1.82
CA LEU A 196 8.66 -6.23 -0.77
C LEU A 196 7.35 -5.73 -1.38
N VAL A 197 6.22 -6.17 -0.83
CA VAL A 197 4.87 -5.84 -1.34
C VAL A 197 3.95 -5.46 -0.18
N GLY A 198 3.16 -4.39 -0.32
CA GLY A 198 2.17 -4.03 0.69
C GLY A 198 1.59 -2.62 0.59
N GLY A 199 1.25 -2.04 1.74
CA GLY A 199 0.53 -0.77 1.85
C GLY A 199 1.42 0.48 1.95
N HIS A 200 2.70 0.33 2.26
CA HIS A 200 3.61 1.45 2.50
C HIS A 200 3.92 2.26 1.23
N ASN A 201 3.64 3.57 1.26
CA ASN A 201 4.17 4.52 0.28
C ASN A 201 5.67 4.79 0.55
N LEU A 202 6.43 5.17 -0.48
CA LEU A 202 7.84 5.55 -0.35
C LEU A 202 7.99 7.01 0.12
N ASN A 203 7.33 7.35 1.22
CA ASN A 203 7.41 8.64 1.91
C ASN A 203 8.01 8.39 3.31
N MET A 204 9.27 8.74 3.54
CA MET A 204 10.04 8.53 4.77
C MET A 204 9.45 9.32 5.93
N ASP A 205 8.86 10.48 5.65
CA ASP A 205 8.18 11.32 6.63
C ASP A 205 7.15 10.54 7.47
N LEU A 206 6.42 9.62 6.85
CA LEU A 206 5.39 8.80 7.51
C LEU A 206 5.96 7.82 8.55
N PHE A 207 7.28 7.61 8.54
CA PHE A 207 8.00 6.73 9.46
C PHE A 207 8.74 7.50 10.56
N ARG A 208 9.28 8.68 10.22
CA ARG A 208 10.20 9.42 11.11
C ARG A 208 9.56 10.58 11.86
N SER A 209 8.38 11.01 11.44
CA SER A 209 7.71 12.17 12.01
C SER A 209 6.59 11.74 12.95
N TYR A 210 6.37 12.55 13.98
CA TYR A 210 5.25 12.35 14.88
C TYR A 210 4.00 13.03 14.31
N PRO A 211 2.89 12.30 14.08
CA PRO A 211 2.70 10.88 14.38
C PRO A 211 3.06 9.95 13.19
N PRO A 212 3.59 8.74 13.45
CA PRO A 212 3.88 7.78 12.40
C PRO A 212 2.58 7.13 11.89
N VAL A 213 2.58 6.66 10.65
CA VAL A 213 1.46 5.87 10.10
C VAL A 213 1.57 4.41 10.56
N HIS A 214 0.43 3.77 10.85
CA HIS A 214 0.36 2.33 11.00
C HIS A 214 0.07 1.67 9.65
N ASP A 215 0.95 0.82 9.15
CA ASP A 215 0.79 0.16 7.85
C ASP A 215 1.50 -1.21 7.82
N VAL A 216 1.27 -2.00 6.78
CA VAL A 216 1.77 -3.37 6.66
C VAL A 216 2.27 -3.67 5.25
N SER A 217 3.48 -4.21 5.18
CA SER A 217 4.04 -4.88 4.01
C SER A 217 4.60 -6.24 4.39
N VAL A 218 4.92 -7.05 3.39
CA VAL A 218 5.65 -8.31 3.56
C VAL A 218 6.89 -8.32 2.68
N VAL A 219 7.97 -8.92 3.19
CA VAL A 219 9.10 -9.34 2.37
C VAL A 219 8.93 -10.82 2.05
N VAL A 220 9.06 -11.15 0.77
CA VAL A 220 8.88 -12.50 0.27
C VAL A 220 10.16 -12.98 -0.41
N HIS A 221 10.61 -14.17 -0.05
CA HIS A 221 11.63 -14.91 -0.77
C HIS A 221 10.96 -16.10 -1.47
N GLY A 222 11.17 -16.22 -2.78
CA GLY A 222 10.59 -17.29 -3.59
C GLY A 222 9.87 -16.79 -4.84
N ASP A 223 9.16 -17.69 -5.48
CA ASP A 223 8.58 -17.53 -6.81
C ASP A 223 7.44 -16.51 -6.90
N ALA A 224 6.79 -16.17 -5.79
CA ALA A 224 5.83 -15.06 -5.74
C ALA A 224 6.45 -13.72 -6.21
N SER A 225 7.76 -13.54 -5.99
CA SER A 225 8.52 -12.37 -6.45
C SER A 225 8.53 -12.27 -7.97
N TYR A 226 8.66 -13.40 -8.67
CA TYR A 226 8.57 -13.42 -10.13
C TYR A 226 7.16 -13.03 -10.61
N GLY A 227 6.12 -13.52 -9.91
CA GLY A 227 4.74 -13.13 -10.13
C GLY A 227 4.51 -11.60 -10.07
N SER A 228 5.15 -10.90 -9.14
CA SER A 228 5.06 -9.43 -9.08
C SER A 228 5.66 -8.73 -10.30
N GLN A 229 6.77 -9.23 -10.84
CA GLN A 229 7.35 -8.62 -12.03
C GLN A 229 6.57 -8.96 -13.31
N LEU A 230 5.98 -10.15 -13.37
CA LEU A 230 5.02 -10.51 -14.42
C LEU A 230 3.77 -9.62 -14.36
N PHE A 231 3.27 -9.31 -13.16
CA PHE A 231 2.17 -8.36 -13.00
C PHE A 231 2.56 -6.97 -13.52
N LEU A 232 3.75 -6.48 -13.17
CA LEU A 232 4.23 -5.19 -13.66
C LEU A 232 4.40 -5.17 -15.18
N ASN A 233 4.78 -6.29 -15.81
CA ASN A 233 4.80 -6.37 -17.27
C ASN A 233 3.42 -6.09 -17.89
N GLU A 234 2.33 -6.53 -17.26
CA GLU A 234 0.97 -6.21 -17.73
C GLU A 234 0.67 -4.71 -17.66
N MET A 235 1.21 -4.01 -16.65
CA MET A 235 1.07 -2.56 -16.55
C MET A 235 1.93 -1.81 -17.57
N TRP A 236 3.15 -2.30 -17.86
CA TRP A 236 4.05 -1.70 -18.86
C TRP A 236 3.54 -1.82 -20.30
N LYS A 237 2.57 -2.71 -20.57
CA LYS A 237 1.87 -2.84 -21.86
C LYS A 237 0.81 -1.75 -22.08
N ALA A 238 0.47 -0.97 -21.06
CA ALA A 238 -0.52 0.08 -21.20
C ALA A 238 -0.08 1.10 -22.25
N ASP A 239 -1.06 1.62 -23.00
CA ASP A 239 -0.80 2.61 -24.03
C ASP A 239 -0.52 4.00 -23.44
N THR A 240 -0.24 4.94 -24.33
CA THR A 240 0.07 6.32 -23.95
C THR A 240 -1.09 7.09 -23.32
N PHE A 241 -2.30 6.53 -23.27
CA PHE A 241 -3.43 7.10 -22.52
C PHE A 241 -3.22 6.95 -21.01
N LEU A 242 -2.58 5.87 -20.57
CA LEU A 242 -2.33 5.55 -19.16
C LEU A 242 -0.86 5.61 -18.77
N LEU A 243 0.08 5.49 -19.70
CA LEU A 243 1.50 5.32 -19.37
C LEU A 243 2.39 6.21 -20.25
N THR A 244 3.23 7.03 -19.63
CA THR A 244 4.38 7.65 -20.31
C THR A 244 5.66 6.89 -19.96
N LYS A 245 6.56 6.72 -20.92
CA LYS A 245 7.81 5.97 -20.78
C LYS A 245 9.00 6.85 -21.15
N GLU A 246 10.03 6.80 -20.32
CA GLU A 246 11.31 7.46 -20.56
C GLU A 246 12.47 6.51 -20.23
N SER A 247 13.56 6.63 -20.99
CA SER A 247 14.79 5.89 -20.74
C SER A 247 15.97 6.85 -20.60
N LEU A 248 16.90 6.58 -19.69
CA LEU A 248 18.15 7.35 -19.60
C LEU A 248 19.15 6.88 -20.65
N ASP A 249 19.56 7.78 -21.52
CA ASP A 249 20.69 7.57 -22.43
C ASP A 249 22.00 7.68 -21.65
N VAL A 250 22.75 6.58 -21.56
CA VAL A 250 23.94 6.50 -20.71
C VAL A 250 25.17 7.22 -21.28
N ASP A 251 25.17 7.53 -22.58
CA ASP A 251 26.27 8.22 -23.26
C ASP A 251 26.12 9.74 -23.14
N THR A 252 24.90 10.24 -23.36
CA THR A 252 24.58 11.67 -23.32
C THR A 252 24.06 12.15 -21.97
N LEU A 253 23.63 11.22 -21.11
CA LEU A 253 23.00 11.46 -19.81
C LEU A 253 21.69 12.27 -19.88
N ASN A 254 20.96 12.09 -20.98
CA ASN A 254 19.64 12.70 -21.20
C ASN A 254 18.52 11.67 -21.09
N TRP A 255 17.38 12.09 -20.56
CA TRP A 255 16.16 11.27 -20.57
C TRP A 255 15.45 11.41 -21.93
N ASN A 256 15.23 10.27 -22.58
CA ASN A 256 14.56 10.20 -23.88
C ASN A 256 13.16 9.63 -23.72
N ASN A 257 12.17 10.27 -24.35
CA ASN A 257 10.80 9.76 -24.41
C ASN A 257 10.73 8.48 -25.26
N ARG A 258 9.97 7.50 -24.79
CA ARG A 258 9.76 6.17 -25.40
C ARG A 258 8.28 5.85 -25.59
N ASP A 259 7.41 6.84 -25.58
CA ASP A 259 5.95 6.66 -25.67
C ASP A 259 5.53 6.00 -27.00
N ALA A 260 6.28 6.26 -28.07
CA ALA A 260 6.02 5.70 -29.40
C ALA A 260 6.46 4.24 -29.56
N GLU A 261 7.08 3.63 -28.54
CA GLU A 261 7.64 2.28 -28.58
C GLU A 261 6.77 1.33 -27.73
N PRO A 262 5.73 0.68 -28.30
CA PRO A 262 4.77 -0.11 -27.52
C PRO A 262 5.43 -1.30 -26.79
N ASP A 263 6.41 -1.95 -27.42
CA ASP A 263 7.12 -3.11 -26.86
C ASP A 263 8.28 -2.75 -25.91
N TYR A 264 8.47 -1.45 -25.62
CA TYR A 264 9.50 -0.97 -24.69
C TYR A 264 8.96 -0.85 -23.26
N PRO A 265 9.73 -1.22 -22.22
CA PRO A 265 11.03 -1.91 -22.28
C PRO A 265 10.90 -3.41 -22.53
N SER A 266 11.93 -4.02 -23.11
CA SER A 266 11.99 -5.48 -23.26
C SER A 266 12.11 -6.18 -21.90
N ASP A 267 11.63 -7.42 -21.83
CA ASP A 267 11.70 -8.23 -20.61
C ASP A 267 12.95 -9.14 -20.60
N PRO A 268 14.02 -8.82 -19.85
CA PRO A 268 15.19 -9.69 -19.76
C PRO A 268 14.86 -11.02 -19.06
N LEU A 269 13.83 -11.07 -18.21
CA LEU A 269 13.46 -12.28 -17.48
C LEU A 269 12.72 -13.30 -18.35
N ALA A 270 12.31 -12.92 -19.57
CA ALA A 270 11.74 -13.86 -20.55
C ALA A 270 12.81 -14.75 -21.21
N LEU A 271 14.09 -14.43 -21.06
CA LEU A 271 15.20 -15.19 -21.65
C LEU A 271 15.44 -16.49 -20.87
N SER A 272 15.63 -17.60 -21.59
CA SER A 272 15.72 -18.94 -20.98
C SER A 272 16.86 -19.08 -19.95
N TYR A 273 18.04 -18.54 -20.25
CA TYR A 273 19.17 -18.58 -19.33
C TYR A 273 18.96 -17.70 -18.09
N VAL A 274 18.16 -16.64 -18.21
CA VAL A 274 17.75 -15.83 -17.06
C VAL A 274 16.76 -16.59 -16.21
N LEU A 275 15.78 -17.27 -16.81
CA LEU A 275 14.85 -18.15 -16.07
C LEU A 275 15.58 -19.27 -15.31
N ASP A 276 16.64 -19.84 -15.89
CA ASP A 276 17.48 -20.82 -15.20
C ASP A 276 18.21 -20.20 -14.00
N TYR A 277 18.73 -18.98 -14.14
CA TYR A 277 19.30 -18.20 -13.03
C TYR A 277 18.27 -17.92 -11.94
N ILE A 278 17.05 -17.50 -12.29
CA ILE A 278 15.98 -17.22 -11.32
C ILE A 278 15.69 -18.46 -10.49
N LYS A 279 15.50 -19.62 -11.15
CA LYS A 279 15.27 -20.90 -10.47
C LYS A 279 16.42 -21.29 -9.54
N GLU A 280 17.67 -21.11 -9.99
CA GLU A 280 18.84 -21.35 -9.16
C GLU A 280 18.82 -20.47 -7.90
N LYS A 281 18.55 -19.16 -8.05
CA LYS A 281 18.53 -18.23 -6.91
C LYS A 281 17.35 -18.43 -5.98
N GLN A 282 16.17 -18.76 -6.51
CA GLN A 282 15.03 -19.20 -5.72
C GLN A 282 15.41 -20.43 -4.88
N ASN A 283 15.95 -21.49 -5.49
CA ASN A 283 16.38 -22.68 -4.76
C ASN A 283 17.45 -22.38 -3.68
N ASN A 284 18.39 -21.48 -3.97
CA ASN A 284 19.41 -21.07 -3.01
C ASN A 284 18.79 -20.36 -1.79
N VAL A 285 17.87 -19.41 -2.00
CA VAL A 285 17.24 -18.71 -0.87
C VAL A 285 16.31 -19.62 -0.06
N LEU A 286 15.66 -20.59 -0.71
CA LEU A 286 14.89 -21.63 0.00
C LEU A 286 15.80 -22.51 0.86
N THR A 287 16.97 -22.90 0.34
CA THR A 287 17.97 -23.65 1.10
C THR A 287 18.46 -22.86 2.32
N VAL A 288 18.65 -21.54 2.20
CA VAL A 288 19.02 -20.67 3.33
C VAL A 288 17.96 -20.74 4.44
N HIS A 289 16.67 -20.69 4.09
CA HIS A 289 15.59 -20.81 5.07
C HIS A 289 15.53 -22.20 5.71
N GLU A 290 15.68 -23.27 4.91
CA GLU A 290 15.60 -24.65 5.40
C GLU A 290 16.77 -25.04 6.31
N THR A 291 17.96 -24.49 6.05
CA THR A 291 19.19 -24.81 6.78
C THR A 291 19.51 -23.80 7.89
N GLY A 292 18.97 -22.59 7.81
CA GLY A 292 19.36 -21.44 8.64
C GLY A 292 20.77 -20.90 8.36
N VAL A 293 21.45 -21.40 7.31
CA VAL A 293 22.83 -21.01 6.99
C VAL A 293 22.80 -19.75 6.13
N GLN A 294 23.24 -18.63 6.71
CA GLN A 294 23.33 -17.33 6.03
C GLN A 294 24.35 -17.36 4.88
N PRO A 295 24.11 -16.62 3.77
CA PRO A 295 25.03 -16.58 2.63
C PRO A 295 26.35 -15.84 2.93
N GLY A 296 26.42 -15.11 4.05
CA GLY A 296 27.60 -14.38 4.47
C GLY A 296 27.41 -13.72 5.83
N SER A 297 28.32 -12.79 6.16
CA SER A 297 28.23 -11.94 7.35
C SER A 297 28.27 -10.47 6.95
N ASP A 298 27.47 -9.67 7.64
CA ASP A 298 27.44 -8.23 7.41
C ASP A 298 28.70 -7.56 7.96
N PRO A 299 29.15 -6.45 7.34
CA PRO A 299 30.23 -5.64 7.90
C PRO A 299 29.82 -5.09 9.27
N VAL A 300 30.77 -5.02 10.21
CA VAL A 300 30.56 -4.30 11.47
C VAL A 300 30.40 -2.81 11.14
N ARG A 301 29.22 -2.27 11.42
CA ARG A 301 28.98 -0.83 11.28
C ARG A 301 29.37 -0.11 12.57
N PRO A 302 29.98 1.09 12.49
CA PRO A 302 30.11 1.94 13.66
C PRO A 302 28.71 2.35 14.16
N ASP A 303 28.55 2.45 15.48
CA ASP A 303 27.32 2.96 16.07
C ASP A 303 27.04 4.37 15.53
N LEU A 304 25.87 4.55 14.91
CA LEU A 304 25.41 5.88 14.54
C LEU A 304 25.17 6.69 15.82
N ALA A 305 25.52 7.97 15.79
CA ALA A 305 25.25 8.86 16.92
C ALA A 305 23.75 8.79 17.28
N PRO A 306 23.40 8.68 18.57
CA PRO A 306 22.03 8.58 19.00
C PRO A 306 21.24 9.80 18.51
N GLN A 307 19.99 9.55 18.10
CA GLN A 307 19.11 10.62 17.63
C GLN A 307 18.90 11.66 18.75
N PRO A 308 18.72 12.96 18.40
CA PRO A 308 18.32 13.95 19.38
C PRO A 308 17.03 13.52 20.11
N PRO A 309 16.78 14.00 21.34
CA PRO A 309 15.49 13.77 22.00
C PRO A 309 14.34 14.31 21.13
N THR A 310 13.26 13.56 21.03
CA THR A 310 12.07 13.87 20.19
C THR A 310 11.39 15.19 20.58
N SER A 311 11.63 15.69 21.80
CA SER A 311 11.18 17.00 22.26
C SER A 311 11.92 18.18 21.60
N ASN A 312 12.97 17.92 20.82
CA ASN A 312 13.82 18.95 20.22
C ASN A 312 13.76 18.88 18.69
N ILE A 313 12.58 19.21 18.16
CA ILE A 313 12.27 19.27 16.71
C ILE A 313 13.29 20.12 15.96
N LYS A 314 13.76 21.22 16.58
CA LYS A 314 14.79 22.09 15.99
C LYS A 314 16.11 21.34 15.73
N ASP A 315 16.56 20.48 16.65
CA ASP A 315 17.78 19.71 16.46
C ASP A 315 17.60 18.56 15.45
N PHE A 316 16.37 18.03 15.34
CA PHE A 316 15.98 17.12 14.25
C PHE A 316 16.05 17.82 12.89
N ASP A 317 15.42 19.00 12.75
CA ASP A 317 15.44 19.80 11.52
C ASP A 317 16.86 20.24 11.15
N LEU A 318 17.64 20.68 12.13
CA LEU A 318 19.05 21.04 11.94
C LEU A 318 19.91 19.84 11.54
N ARG A 319 19.57 18.63 12.02
CA ARG A 319 20.19 17.40 11.56
C ARG A 319 19.78 17.05 10.14
N SER A 320 18.51 17.18 9.75
CA SER A 320 18.10 17.02 8.34
C SER A 320 18.88 17.98 7.43
N ILE A 321 19.15 19.21 7.89
CA ILE A 321 20.02 20.17 7.18
C ILE A 321 21.49 19.74 7.18
N ALA A 322 21.97 19.06 8.22
CA ALA A 322 23.32 18.48 8.25
C ALA A 322 23.43 17.24 7.35
N ASP A 323 22.39 16.41 7.25
CA ASP A 323 22.29 15.25 6.38
C ASP A 323 22.29 15.69 4.89
N LEU A 324 21.74 16.88 4.58
CA LEU A 324 21.90 17.52 3.27
C LEU A 324 23.36 17.84 2.90
N LYS A 325 24.28 17.89 3.89
CA LYS A 325 25.72 18.08 3.66
C LYS A 325 26.50 16.76 3.59
N ALA A 326 25.86 15.62 3.90
CA ALA A 326 26.49 14.33 3.68
C ALA A 326 26.66 14.09 2.18
N ASP A 327 27.73 13.39 1.79
CA ASP A 327 27.88 12.97 0.40
C ASP A 327 26.63 12.18 -0.02
N VAL A 328 26.10 12.47 -1.22
CA VAL A 328 24.90 11.80 -1.78
C VAL A 328 25.08 10.27 -1.78
N PHE A 329 26.32 9.81 -1.79
CA PHE A 329 26.71 8.41 -1.63
C PHE A 329 27.60 8.28 -0.39
N GLU A 330 26.99 7.98 0.77
CA GLU A 330 27.72 7.49 1.95
C GLU A 330 28.51 6.20 1.64
N GLU A 331 29.38 5.78 2.57
CA GLU A 331 30.06 4.49 2.51
C GLU A 331 29.03 3.36 2.29
N ARG A 332 29.27 2.53 1.26
CA ARG A 332 28.29 1.56 0.75
C ARG A 332 27.79 0.62 1.85
N SER A 333 26.49 0.66 2.08
CA SER A 333 25.77 -0.30 2.90
C SER A 333 25.66 -1.65 2.19
N VAL A 334 26.70 -2.47 2.27
CA VAL A 334 26.67 -3.84 1.73
C VAL A 334 26.17 -4.79 2.80
N TYR A 335 25.20 -5.62 2.44
CA TYR A 335 24.71 -6.66 3.32
C TYR A 335 24.86 -8.04 2.70
N ASN A 336 25.45 -8.97 3.45
CA ASN A 336 25.73 -10.32 3.00
C ASN A 336 24.91 -11.39 3.74
N ALA A 337 24.15 -10.99 4.75
CA ALA A 337 23.17 -11.84 5.45
C ALA A 337 21.75 -11.27 5.29
N TYR A 338 20.76 -12.14 5.45
CA TYR A 338 19.36 -11.77 5.56
C TYR A 338 19.03 -11.36 7.00
N ALA A 339 18.52 -10.14 7.18
CA ALA A 339 18.06 -9.69 8.47
C ALA A 339 16.83 -10.49 8.95
N GLN A 340 16.83 -10.88 10.23
CA GLN A 340 15.68 -11.52 10.89
C GLN A 340 15.18 -12.77 10.15
N LEU A 341 16.10 -13.62 9.68
CA LEU A 341 15.79 -14.85 8.92
C LEU A 341 14.79 -15.75 9.66
N ASP A 342 14.86 -15.79 11.00
CA ASP A 342 13.97 -16.55 11.88
C ASP A 342 12.51 -16.08 11.86
N GLN A 343 12.26 -14.83 11.44
CA GLN A 343 10.91 -14.27 11.32
C GLN A 343 10.23 -14.62 10.01
N TYR A 344 10.95 -15.15 9.02
CA TYR A 344 10.34 -15.65 7.81
C TYR A 344 9.61 -16.97 8.09
N LYS A 345 8.36 -17.05 7.64
CA LYS A 345 7.51 -18.23 7.78
C LYS A 345 7.13 -18.78 6.43
N LYS A 346 7.04 -20.11 6.35
CA LYS A 346 6.73 -20.77 5.09
C LYS A 346 5.30 -20.43 4.66
N ALA A 347 5.16 -19.92 3.46
CA ALA A 347 3.90 -19.86 2.75
C ALA A 347 3.87 -21.03 1.76
N SER A 348 2.92 -21.95 1.96
CA SER A 348 2.76 -23.13 1.10
C SER A 348 2.43 -22.71 -0.32
N ARG A 349 1.66 -21.63 -0.46
CA ARG A 349 1.21 -21.09 -1.74
C ARG A 349 1.00 -19.58 -1.64
N ILE A 350 1.37 -18.86 -2.69
CA ILE A 350 1.04 -17.44 -2.85
C ILE A 350 0.49 -17.22 -4.26
N LEU A 351 -0.73 -16.71 -4.34
CA LEU A 351 -1.32 -16.24 -5.59
C LEU A 351 -1.08 -14.73 -5.71
N THR A 352 -0.32 -14.33 -6.73
CA THR A 352 -0.21 -12.92 -7.13
C THR A 352 -1.36 -12.57 -8.05
N VAL A 353 -2.15 -11.58 -7.68
CA VAL A 353 -3.31 -11.12 -8.46
C VAL A 353 -3.51 -9.63 -8.26
N GLY A 354 -4.03 -8.92 -9.27
CA GLY A 354 -4.23 -7.49 -9.20
C GLY A 354 -5.45 -7.02 -9.97
N LYS A 355 -5.70 -5.71 -9.88
CA LYS A 355 -6.59 -4.97 -10.77
C LYS A 355 -5.81 -3.82 -11.38
N TYR A 356 -6.03 -3.56 -12.66
CA TYR A 356 -5.24 -2.58 -13.42
C TYR A 356 -5.93 -2.26 -14.73
N TRP A 357 -5.51 -1.17 -15.37
CA TRP A 357 -6.09 -0.71 -16.63
C TRP A 357 -5.06 -0.80 -17.76
N THR A 358 -5.46 -1.24 -18.95
CA THR A 358 -4.54 -1.45 -20.08
C THR A 358 -4.81 -0.57 -21.30
N GLY A 359 -5.85 0.28 -21.28
CA GLY A 359 -6.28 1.03 -22.46
C GLY A 359 -7.33 2.10 -22.12
N PRO A 360 -7.93 2.74 -23.13
CA PRO A 360 -8.81 3.90 -22.95
C PRO A 360 -10.23 3.57 -22.52
N ASN A 361 -10.72 2.34 -22.76
CA ASN A 361 -12.10 1.97 -22.43
C ASN A 361 -12.14 1.19 -21.12
N ARG A 362 -12.62 1.82 -20.05
CA ARG A 362 -12.71 1.19 -18.73
C ARG A 362 -13.47 -0.13 -18.76
N ASP A 363 -14.58 -0.22 -19.49
CA ASP A 363 -15.46 -1.38 -19.41
C ASP A 363 -14.87 -2.64 -20.07
N THR A 364 -13.88 -2.48 -20.95
CA THR A 364 -13.17 -3.61 -21.61
C THR A 364 -11.74 -3.77 -21.13
N ASP A 365 -11.09 -2.67 -20.74
CA ASP A 365 -9.66 -2.62 -20.52
C ASP A 365 -9.31 -2.61 -19.03
N PHE A 366 -10.28 -2.40 -18.13
CA PHE A 366 -10.08 -2.53 -16.69
C PHE A 366 -10.16 -4.00 -16.27
N LYS A 367 -9.04 -4.52 -15.78
CA LYS A 367 -8.89 -5.90 -15.32
C LYS A 367 -9.26 -5.97 -13.85
N ILE A 368 -10.17 -6.88 -13.50
CA ILE A 368 -10.83 -6.95 -12.19
C ILE A 368 -10.39 -8.15 -11.35
N GLY A 369 -9.16 -8.65 -11.55
CA GLY A 369 -8.69 -9.87 -10.91
C GLY A 369 -8.78 -9.84 -9.39
N SER A 370 -8.43 -8.70 -8.77
CA SER A 370 -8.57 -8.54 -7.32
C SER A 370 -10.02 -8.51 -6.83
N GLU A 371 -10.97 -8.02 -7.62
CA GLU A 371 -12.39 -8.01 -7.24
C GLU A 371 -12.97 -9.42 -7.25
N ILE A 372 -12.58 -10.26 -8.22
CA ILE A 372 -12.93 -11.69 -8.25
C ILE A 372 -12.39 -12.40 -7.00
N MET A 373 -11.11 -12.18 -6.68
CA MET A 373 -10.47 -12.74 -5.48
C MET A 373 -11.23 -12.33 -4.20
N LYS A 374 -11.46 -11.03 -3.98
CA LYS A 374 -12.16 -10.51 -2.79
C LYS A 374 -13.57 -11.10 -2.68
N LYS A 375 -14.35 -11.06 -3.76
CA LYS A 375 -15.72 -11.56 -3.80
C LYS A 375 -15.78 -13.05 -3.46
N SER A 376 -14.92 -13.86 -4.10
CA SER A 376 -14.86 -15.30 -3.85
C SER A 376 -14.50 -15.61 -2.40
N LEU A 377 -13.53 -14.91 -1.83
CA LEU A 377 -13.12 -15.10 -0.44
C LEU A 377 -14.21 -14.72 0.56
N ILE A 378 -14.87 -13.58 0.36
CA ILE A 378 -15.89 -13.06 1.27
C ILE A 378 -17.15 -13.94 1.23
N LEU A 379 -17.68 -14.22 0.03
CA LEU A 379 -18.93 -14.96 -0.12
C LEU A 379 -18.81 -16.45 0.27
N ASN A 380 -17.60 -17.01 0.24
CA ASN A 380 -17.33 -18.39 0.64
C ASN A 380 -16.65 -18.52 2.01
N ALA A 381 -16.63 -17.45 2.82
CA ALA A 381 -16.12 -17.50 4.19
C ALA A 381 -17.01 -18.38 5.08
N LYS A 382 -16.38 -19.27 5.86
CA LYS A 382 -17.08 -20.28 6.67
C LYS A 382 -17.30 -19.84 8.11
N ASN A 383 -16.29 -19.24 8.72
CA ASN A 383 -16.24 -18.96 10.14
C ASN A 383 -15.94 -17.50 10.41
N SER A 384 -15.00 -16.90 9.67
CA SER A 384 -14.54 -15.56 10.03
C SER A 384 -13.93 -14.77 8.88
N ILE A 385 -14.18 -13.46 8.89
CA ILE A 385 -13.49 -12.47 8.07
C ILE A 385 -12.93 -11.39 9.00
N ARG A 386 -11.65 -11.08 8.84
CA ARG A 386 -10.92 -10.07 9.59
C ARG A 386 -10.33 -9.06 8.63
N MET A 387 -10.63 -7.79 8.77
CA MET A 387 -10.12 -6.72 7.89
C MET A 387 -9.41 -5.65 8.70
N SER A 388 -8.22 -5.25 8.24
CA SER A 388 -7.56 -4.03 8.70
C SER A 388 -7.35 -3.12 7.51
N GLN A 389 -8.02 -1.98 7.51
CA GLN A 389 -8.13 -1.08 6.37
C GLN A 389 -7.94 0.36 6.81
N GLN A 390 -7.56 1.24 5.88
CA GLN A 390 -7.74 2.67 6.10
C GLN A 390 -9.24 2.98 6.25
N ASP A 391 -10.02 2.57 5.25
CA ASP A 391 -11.46 2.69 5.21
C ASP A 391 -12.04 1.46 4.49
N VAL A 392 -13.30 1.12 4.80
CA VAL A 392 -14.10 0.21 3.95
C VAL A 392 -15.19 0.99 3.21
N ILE A 393 -15.60 2.14 3.77
CA ILE A 393 -16.55 3.08 3.17
C ILE A 393 -15.88 4.45 3.04
N SER A 394 -15.95 5.05 1.86
CA SER A 394 -15.34 6.36 1.58
C SER A 394 -16.41 7.43 1.42
N ALA A 395 -16.29 8.55 2.16
CA ALA A 395 -17.16 9.72 2.00
C ALA A 395 -16.96 10.46 0.65
N TRP A 396 -15.95 10.07 -0.15
CA TRP A 396 -15.76 10.54 -1.52
C TRP A 396 -16.67 9.84 -2.52
N LYS A 397 -17.33 8.76 -2.13
CA LYS A 397 -18.22 7.99 -2.99
C LYS A 397 -19.66 8.28 -2.58
N LYS A 398 -20.41 8.82 -3.55
CA LYS A 398 -21.79 9.27 -3.34
C LYS A 398 -22.73 8.11 -3.04
N ASN A 399 -22.55 6.99 -3.71
CA ASN A 399 -23.55 5.92 -3.74
C ASN A 399 -23.10 4.67 -2.97
N TRP A 400 -24.05 4.06 -2.26
CA TRP A 400 -23.88 2.77 -1.60
C TRP A 400 -23.53 1.64 -2.58
N LYS A 401 -24.10 1.66 -3.79
CA LYS A 401 -23.84 0.64 -4.83
C LYS A 401 -22.36 0.51 -5.22
N ASP A 402 -21.57 1.56 -5.01
CA ASP A 402 -20.15 1.57 -5.37
C ASP A 402 -19.30 0.78 -4.34
N HIS A 403 -19.84 0.57 -3.12
CA HIS A 403 -19.18 -0.08 -1.99
C HIS A 403 -19.33 -1.60 -2.01
N VAL A 404 -18.99 -2.23 -3.13
CA VAL A 404 -19.26 -3.66 -3.42
C VAL A 404 -18.77 -4.63 -2.34
N VAL A 405 -17.66 -4.34 -1.66
CA VAL A 405 -17.16 -5.15 -0.54
C VAL A 405 -18.17 -5.20 0.61
N CYS A 406 -18.82 -4.09 0.94
CA CYS A 406 -19.85 -4.06 1.98
C CYS A 406 -21.07 -4.90 1.60
N HIS A 407 -21.47 -4.89 0.32
CA HIS A 407 -22.56 -5.74 -0.16
C HIS A 407 -22.21 -7.22 0.00
N TRP A 408 -21.00 -7.63 -0.37
CA TRP A 408 -20.56 -9.01 -0.20
C TRP A 408 -20.48 -9.42 1.27
N LEU A 409 -20.06 -8.52 2.16
CA LEU A 409 -20.05 -8.78 3.61
C LEU A 409 -21.48 -9.00 4.15
N ILE A 410 -22.42 -8.13 3.79
CA ILE A 410 -23.83 -8.26 4.19
C ILE A 410 -24.41 -9.57 3.64
N GLU A 411 -24.17 -9.87 2.36
CA GLU A 411 -24.62 -11.10 1.72
C GLU A 411 -24.06 -12.35 2.41
N ALA A 412 -22.77 -12.36 2.71
CA ALA A 412 -22.12 -13.48 3.39
C ALA A 412 -22.66 -13.68 4.81
N LEU A 413 -22.83 -12.59 5.58
CA LEU A 413 -23.35 -12.63 6.95
C LEU A 413 -24.80 -13.12 7.02
N LEU A 414 -25.66 -12.70 6.09
CA LEU A 414 -27.06 -13.12 6.01
C LEU A 414 -27.20 -14.59 5.58
N LYS A 415 -26.29 -15.08 4.73
CA LYS A 415 -26.30 -16.48 4.24
C LYS A 415 -25.68 -17.47 5.21
N ASN A 416 -24.72 -17.04 6.03
CA ASN A 416 -23.97 -17.90 6.92
C ASN A 416 -24.10 -17.42 8.38
N GLU A 417 -24.95 -18.10 9.14
CA GLU A 417 -25.23 -17.83 10.57
C GLU A 417 -23.99 -18.06 11.47
N ASN A 418 -22.98 -18.81 11.01
CA ASN A 418 -21.75 -19.05 11.77
C ASN A 418 -20.66 -18.01 11.50
N LEU A 419 -20.83 -17.16 10.48
CA LEU A 419 -19.80 -16.21 10.07
C LEU A 419 -19.70 -15.04 11.04
N HIS A 420 -18.48 -14.73 11.49
CA HIS A 420 -18.17 -13.52 12.25
C HIS A 420 -17.33 -12.57 11.41
N VAL A 421 -17.66 -11.28 11.43
CA VAL A 421 -16.91 -10.25 10.69
C VAL A 421 -16.33 -9.25 11.66
N GLN A 422 -15.01 -9.07 11.61
CA GLN A 422 -14.25 -8.11 12.41
C GLN A 422 -13.54 -7.13 11.48
N ILE A 423 -13.79 -5.85 11.65
CA ILE A 423 -13.22 -4.79 10.81
C ILE A 423 -12.55 -3.77 11.72
N VAL A 424 -11.30 -3.44 11.42
CA VAL A 424 -10.59 -2.30 12.02
C VAL A 424 -10.29 -1.28 10.93
N VAL A 425 -10.76 -0.05 11.13
CA VAL A 425 -10.53 1.08 10.22
C VAL A 425 -9.75 2.19 10.90
N SER A 426 -9.20 3.12 10.11
CA SER A 426 -8.73 4.39 10.68
C SER A 426 -9.85 5.09 11.44
N PRO A 427 -9.56 5.70 12.60
CA PRO A 427 -10.49 6.59 13.27
C PRO A 427 -10.81 7.82 12.40
N LEU A 428 -11.93 8.47 12.66
CA LEU A 428 -12.20 9.81 12.10
C LEU A 428 -11.07 10.79 12.39
N ASP A 429 -10.76 11.60 11.35
CA ASP A 429 -9.66 12.56 11.34
C ASP A 429 -8.29 11.94 11.63
N ALA A 430 -8.09 10.67 11.24
CA ALA A 430 -6.78 10.08 11.32
C ALA A 430 -5.80 10.77 10.37
N GLY A 431 -4.59 11.01 10.87
CA GLY A 431 -3.51 11.61 10.09
C GLY A 431 -2.14 11.13 10.54
N ALA A 432 -1.14 11.33 9.70
CA ALA A 432 0.25 10.94 9.95
C ALA A 432 1.25 11.85 9.24
N GLY A 433 2.52 11.75 9.60
CA GLY A 433 3.59 12.57 9.04
C GLY A 433 3.62 13.99 9.60
N ALA A 434 4.71 14.71 9.31
CA ALA A 434 4.92 16.08 9.76
C ALA A 434 3.90 17.06 9.15
N GLY A 435 3.39 16.77 7.95
CA GLY A 435 2.39 17.56 7.25
C GLY A 435 0.93 17.22 7.58
N GLY A 436 0.69 16.24 8.45
CA GLY A 436 -0.67 15.81 8.80
C GLY A 436 -1.43 15.18 7.62
N ASP A 437 -0.75 14.34 6.81
CA ASP A 437 -1.35 13.61 5.70
C ASP A 437 -2.61 12.86 6.16
N GLN A 438 -3.68 12.95 5.37
CA GLN A 438 -4.99 12.41 5.73
C GLN A 438 -5.06 10.89 5.52
N TYR A 439 -5.41 10.16 6.58
CA TYR A 439 -5.55 8.70 6.60
C TYR A 439 -6.96 8.23 7.01
N SER A 440 -7.96 9.08 6.85
CA SER A 440 -9.37 8.74 7.02
C SER A 440 -10.20 9.44 5.97
N PHE A 441 -11.01 8.68 5.23
CA PHE A 441 -11.95 9.22 4.25
C PHE A 441 -13.35 9.46 4.83
N GLY A 442 -13.42 9.83 6.10
CA GLY A 442 -14.59 10.50 6.67
C GLY A 442 -15.67 9.59 7.25
N SER A 443 -15.51 8.27 7.14
CA SER A 443 -16.45 7.32 7.77
C SER A 443 -16.00 6.96 9.19
N GLY A 444 -14.75 6.56 9.37
CA GLY A 444 -14.33 5.99 10.65
C GLY A 444 -15.16 4.76 11.04
N ALA A 445 -15.05 4.31 12.28
CA ALA A 445 -15.69 3.06 12.71
C ALA A 445 -17.19 3.22 12.95
N VAL A 446 -17.59 4.30 13.63
CA VAL A 446 -19.00 4.59 13.94
C VAL A 446 -19.85 4.59 12.67
N ARG A 447 -19.52 5.47 11.70
CA ARG A 447 -20.32 5.60 10.48
C ARG A 447 -20.27 4.36 9.62
N THR A 448 -19.11 3.68 9.58
CA THR A 448 -18.99 2.42 8.82
C THR A 448 -19.97 1.38 9.35
N PHE A 449 -20.04 1.20 10.67
CA PHE A 449 -21.03 0.32 11.29
C PHE A 449 -22.46 0.78 11.03
N GLU A 450 -22.75 2.07 11.22
CA GLU A 450 -24.09 2.63 11.04
C GLU A 450 -24.61 2.43 9.61
N LEU A 451 -23.78 2.62 8.58
CA LEU A 451 -24.16 2.41 7.18
C LEU A 451 -24.39 0.93 6.87
N ILE A 452 -23.51 0.04 7.33
CA ILE A 452 -23.72 -1.41 7.14
C ILE A 452 -25.01 -1.85 7.86
N LYS A 453 -25.23 -1.36 9.10
CA LYS A 453 -26.46 -1.61 9.86
C LYS A 453 -27.70 -1.10 9.11
N TYR A 454 -27.62 0.11 8.56
CA TYR A 454 -28.71 0.70 7.79
C TYR A 454 -29.09 -0.22 6.63
N TYR A 455 -28.14 -0.66 5.81
CA TYR A 455 -28.42 -1.52 4.65
C TYR A 455 -28.60 -3.01 4.96
N ILE A 456 -28.34 -3.44 6.20
CA ILE A 456 -28.87 -4.72 6.71
C ILE A 456 -30.36 -4.57 7.04
N THR A 457 -30.83 -3.40 7.45
CA THR A 457 -32.19 -3.21 8.00
C THR A 457 -33.16 -2.49 7.07
N HIS A 458 -32.67 -1.81 6.04
CA HIS A 458 -33.45 -1.00 5.12
C HIS A 458 -33.21 -1.42 3.67
N ASP A 459 -34.27 -1.34 2.88
CA ASP A 459 -34.20 -1.48 1.43
C ASP A 459 -33.46 -0.29 0.81
N VAL A 460 -32.52 -0.56 -0.10
CA VAL A 460 -31.63 0.48 -0.66
C VAL A 460 -32.35 1.48 -1.56
N ASP A 461 -33.43 1.08 -2.23
CA ASP A 461 -34.12 1.91 -3.23
C ASP A 461 -35.29 2.70 -2.63
N THR A 462 -35.86 2.19 -1.53
CA THR A 462 -37.06 2.77 -0.90
C THR A 462 -36.83 3.32 0.49
N ASP A 463 -35.68 3.03 1.11
CA ASP A 463 -35.35 3.36 2.50
C ASP A 463 -36.38 2.78 3.51
N THR A 464 -37.15 1.78 3.10
CA THR A 464 -38.16 1.15 3.95
C THR A 464 -37.51 0.10 4.85
N LEU A 465 -37.96 0.03 6.10
CA LEU A 465 -37.50 -0.99 7.03
C LEU A 465 -37.91 -2.38 6.51
N LEU A 466 -36.92 -3.28 6.43
CA LEU A 466 -37.10 -4.67 6.05
C LEU A 466 -37.67 -5.46 7.23
N ASP A 467 -38.49 -6.46 6.93
CA ASP A 467 -38.99 -7.38 7.96
C ASP A 467 -37.82 -8.12 8.63
N ASP A 468 -37.92 -8.22 9.95
CA ASP A 468 -37.00 -8.97 10.82
C ASP A 468 -37.79 -9.76 11.88
N SER A 469 -39.02 -10.14 11.55
CA SER A 469 -39.86 -10.96 12.44
C SER A 469 -39.24 -12.31 12.79
N ASP A 470 -38.32 -12.81 11.96
CA ASP A 470 -37.53 -14.02 12.20
C ASP A 470 -36.21 -13.79 12.97
N GLY A 471 -35.85 -12.53 13.25
CA GLY A 471 -34.68 -12.11 14.02
C GLY A 471 -33.33 -12.30 13.30
N LYS A 472 -33.32 -12.65 12.02
CA LYS A 472 -32.06 -12.93 11.29
C LYS A 472 -31.19 -11.70 11.09
N ARG A 473 -31.78 -10.51 10.93
CA ARG A 473 -31.02 -9.27 10.76
C ARG A 473 -30.43 -8.82 12.09
N ALA A 474 -31.19 -8.92 13.18
CA ALA A 474 -30.66 -8.73 14.53
C ALA A 474 -29.49 -9.68 14.84
N ASP A 475 -29.63 -10.97 14.55
CA ASP A 475 -28.54 -11.95 14.68
C ASP A 475 -27.32 -11.55 13.83
N THR A 476 -27.55 -11.19 12.57
CA THR A 476 -26.50 -10.75 11.63
C THR A 476 -25.71 -9.56 12.19
N LEU A 477 -26.37 -8.58 12.81
CA LEU A 477 -25.71 -7.43 13.40
C LEU A 477 -24.86 -7.81 14.62
N SER A 478 -25.29 -8.79 15.43
CA SER A 478 -24.54 -9.25 16.61
C SER A 478 -23.21 -9.93 16.26
N ARG A 479 -23.05 -10.37 15.00
CA ARG A 479 -21.84 -11.02 14.47
C ARG A 479 -20.92 -10.08 13.68
N LEU A 480 -21.33 -8.82 13.52
CA LEU A 480 -20.54 -7.76 12.88
C LEU A 480 -19.90 -6.88 13.94
N PHE A 481 -18.59 -6.70 13.84
CA PHE A 481 -17.81 -5.82 14.71
C PHE A 481 -16.99 -4.86 13.86
N VAL A 482 -17.15 -3.56 14.08
CA VAL A 482 -16.36 -2.52 13.42
C VAL A 482 -15.71 -1.64 14.48
N ALA A 483 -14.39 -1.60 14.54
CA ALA A 483 -13.62 -0.88 15.53
C ALA A 483 -12.73 0.20 14.89
N PRO A 484 -12.52 1.35 15.59
CA PRO A 484 -11.48 2.28 15.22
C PRO A 484 -10.11 1.70 15.61
N PHE A 485 -9.06 2.10 14.89
CA PHE A 485 -7.71 1.64 15.19
C PHE A 485 -7.20 2.18 16.54
N PHE A 486 -6.90 1.23 17.44
CA PHE A 486 -6.18 1.46 18.69
C PHE A 486 -5.00 0.50 18.75
N TYR A 487 -3.84 1.00 19.18
CA TYR A 487 -2.63 0.19 19.36
C TYR A 487 -2.30 -0.05 20.85
N THR A 488 -3.02 0.59 21.77
CA THR A 488 -2.73 0.55 23.21
C THR A 488 -3.99 0.79 24.04
N ASP A 489 -4.02 0.22 25.24
CA ASP A 489 -5.03 0.43 26.29
C ASP A 489 -4.66 1.59 27.23
N LYS A 490 -3.55 2.29 26.97
CA LYS A 490 -3.03 3.41 27.77
C LYS A 490 -3.53 4.78 27.32
N VAL A 491 -4.60 4.83 26.54
CA VAL A 491 -5.27 6.09 26.17
C VAL A 491 -6.06 6.58 27.38
N PRO A 492 -5.94 7.87 27.80
CA PRO A 492 -6.73 8.41 28.89
C PRO A 492 -8.24 8.22 28.67
N VAL A 493 -8.99 7.94 29.74
CA VAL A 493 -10.42 7.59 29.67
C VAL A 493 -11.27 8.69 29.01
N ASP A 494 -10.88 9.96 29.18
CA ASP A 494 -11.52 11.13 28.56
C ASP A 494 -11.14 11.33 27.07
N LYS A 495 -10.16 10.57 26.56
CA LYS A 495 -9.63 10.63 25.20
C LYS A 495 -9.98 9.40 24.33
N LEU A 496 -11.03 8.65 24.68
CA LEU A 496 -11.41 7.42 23.96
C LEU A 496 -12.42 7.64 22.82
N VAL A 497 -12.92 8.86 22.62
CA VAL A 497 -14.04 9.08 21.70
C VAL A 497 -13.54 9.45 20.31
N GLU A 498 -13.70 8.53 19.35
CA GLU A 498 -13.41 8.74 17.93
C GLU A 498 -14.03 10.04 17.39
N GLY A 499 -13.26 10.78 16.58
CA GLY A 499 -13.72 12.02 15.93
C GLY A 499 -14.11 13.15 16.89
N LYS A 500 -13.77 13.02 18.18
CA LYS A 500 -13.99 14.03 19.23
C LYS A 500 -12.75 14.19 20.11
N THR A 501 -12.44 13.21 20.95
CA THR A 501 -11.37 13.32 21.96
C THR A 501 -10.19 12.37 21.72
N TYR A 502 -10.35 11.34 20.89
CA TYR A 502 -9.26 10.44 20.51
C TYR A 502 -8.35 11.09 19.47
N LYS A 503 -7.36 11.83 19.97
CA LYS A 503 -6.41 12.65 19.22
C LYS A 503 -5.01 12.47 19.79
N TRP A 504 -3.99 12.54 18.94
CA TRP A 504 -2.60 12.49 19.37
C TRP A 504 -2.31 13.59 20.40
N PRO A 505 -1.75 13.27 21.58
CA PRO A 505 -1.30 14.29 22.51
C PRO A 505 -0.05 14.98 21.98
N GLU A 506 0.17 16.23 22.37
CA GLU A 506 1.38 16.99 22.02
C GLU A 506 1.63 17.11 20.50
N LEU A 507 0.56 17.04 19.71
CA LEU A 507 0.62 17.20 18.26
C LEU A 507 0.96 18.65 17.89
N PRO A 508 2.03 18.90 17.11
CA PRO A 508 2.33 20.25 16.63
C PRO A 508 1.26 20.74 15.64
N PRO A 509 1.05 22.07 15.48
CA PRO A 509 0.06 22.61 14.56
C PRO A 509 0.19 22.11 13.11
N GLU A 510 1.42 21.84 12.66
CA GLU A 510 1.76 21.33 11.33
C GLU A 510 1.27 19.90 11.12
N GLY A 511 1.22 19.08 12.19
CA GLY A 511 0.73 17.70 12.14
C GLY A 511 -0.80 17.57 12.16
N ARG A 512 -1.52 18.69 12.13
CA ARG A 512 -2.99 18.72 12.01
C ARG A 512 -3.41 18.31 10.61
N THR A 513 -4.51 17.56 10.53
CA THR A 513 -4.99 17.00 9.28
C THR A 513 -6.27 17.66 8.80
N ALA A 514 -6.62 17.42 7.53
CA ALA A 514 -7.92 17.80 7.00
C ALA A 514 -9.03 16.92 7.62
N THR A 515 -10.16 17.52 7.98
CA THR A 515 -11.33 16.77 8.43
C THR A 515 -12.26 16.47 7.26
N LEU A 516 -12.66 15.21 7.19
CA LEU A 516 -13.58 14.66 6.20
C LEU A 516 -14.83 14.08 6.84
N LYS A 517 -14.96 14.29 8.15
CA LYS A 517 -16.06 13.82 8.96
C LYS A 517 -17.39 14.29 8.40
N THR A 518 -18.29 13.35 8.19
CA THR A 518 -19.69 13.65 7.83
C THR A 518 -20.56 13.70 9.08
N GLU A 519 -21.77 14.22 8.92
CA GLU A 519 -22.80 14.14 9.97
C GLU A 519 -23.16 12.68 10.27
N SER A 520 -23.69 12.46 11.48
CA SER A 520 -24.15 11.15 11.92
C SER A 520 -25.38 10.70 11.11
N LEU A 521 -25.64 9.39 11.00
CA LEU A 521 -26.86 8.95 10.32
C LEU A 521 -28.15 9.34 11.05
N SER A 522 -28.07 9.75 12.33
CA SER A 522 -29.22 10.32 13.05
C SER A 522 -29.56 11.75 12.64
N GLU A 523 -28.58 12.50 12.11
CA GLU A 523 -28.76 13.86 11.62
C GLU A 523 -29.06 13.84 10.11
N GLU A 524 -28.27 13.06 9.36
CA GLU A 524 -28.37 12.92 7.92
C GLU A 524 -28.42 11.43 7.54
N PRO A 525 -29.62 10.81 7.54
CA PRO A 525 -29.78 9.43 7.11
C PRO A 525 -29.55 9.28 5.61
N PRO A 526 -29.24 8.06 5.11
CA PRO A 526 -29.15 7.82 3.68
C PRO A 526 -30.51 8.06 3.00
N GLU A 527 -30.48 8.46 1.74
CA GLU A 527 -31.68 8.58 0.91
C GLU A 527 -31.46 7.82 -0.41
N LYS A 528 -32.19 6.71 -0.60
CA LYS A 528 -32.23 5.89 -1.83
C LYS A 528 -30.84 5.53 -2.35
N GLY A 529 -30.01 5.03 -1.44
CA GLY A 529 -28.64 4.63 -1.75
C GLY A 529 -27.62 5.76 -1.81
N VAL A 530 -28.00 7.02 -1.57
CA VAL A 530 -27.06 8.16 -1.45
C VAL A 530 -26.55 8.22 -0.01
N ILE A 531 -25.22 8.16 0.16
CA ILE A 531 -24.56 8.07 1.48
C ILE A 531 -23.48 9.14 1.72
N GLY A 532 -23.16 9.95 0.71
CA GLY A 532 -22.04 10.88 0.77
C GLY A 532 -22.15 12.02 -0.24
N HIS A 533 -21.35 13.06 -0.02
CA HIS A 533 -21.38 14.30 -0.77
C HIS A 533 -19.99 14.66 -1.34
N PRO A 534 -19.55 14.03 -2.43
CA PRO A 534 -18.16 14.11 -2.90
C PRO A 534 -17.63 15.53 -3.14
N PHE A 535 -18.50 16.45 -3.59
CA PHE A 535 -18.16 17.86 -3.79
C PHE A 535 -17.79 18.56 -2.47
N TRP A 536 -18.64 18.42 -1.44
CA TRP A 536 -18.40 19.00 -0.12
C TRP A 536 -17.21 18.34 0.57
N THR A 537 -17.08 17.01 0.45
CA THR A 537 -15.92 16.25 0.93
C THR A 537 -14.61 16.79 0.33
N THR A 538 -14.57 17.01 -0.99
CA THR A 538 -13.39 17.56 -1.69
C THR A 538 -13.07 18.99 -1.23
N ILE A 539 -14.11 19.80 -1.00
CA ILE A 539 -13.97 21.15 -0.47
C ILE A 539 -13.42 21.13 0.96
N SER A 540 -13.92 20.26 1.83
CA SER A 540 -13.44 20.11 3.20
C SER A 540 -11.99 19.62 3.24
N ALA A 541 -11.61 18.67 2.38
CA ALA A 541 -10.23 18.21 2.23
C ALA A 541 -9.27 19.34 1.84
N SER A 542 -9.74 20.35 1.11
CA SER A 542 -8.88 21.44 0.60
C SER A 542 -8.46 22.46 1.66
N GLY A 543 -9.03 22.41 2.87
CA GLY A 543 -8.76 23.38 3.94
C GLY A 543 -9.31 24.79 3.69
N TYR A 544 -10.07 24.99 2.61
CA TYR A 544 -10.56 26.32 2.21
C TYR A 544 -11.70 26.85 3.09
N PHE A 545 -12.54 25.97 3.65
CA PHE A 545 -13.68 26.35 4.50
C PHE A 545 -13.58 25.84 5.95
N TYR A 546 -12.90 24.72 6.16
CA TYR A 546 -12.68 24.15 7.49
C TYR A 546 -11.19 24.19 7.80
N GLY A 547 -10.83 24.71 8.98
CA GLY A 547 -9.45 24.67 9.46
C GLY A 547 -9.01 23.23 9.71
N SER A 548 -7.69 23.00 9.71
CA SER A 548 -7.12 21.70 10.08
C SER A 548 -7.46 21.34 11.52
N VAL A 549 -7.65 20.05 11.77
CA VAL A 549 -8.01 19.49 13.09
C VAL A 549 -6.86 18.67 13.66
N GLU A 550 -6.84 18.49 14.97
CA GLU A 550 -5.93 17.51 15.57
C GLU A 550 -6.19 16.12 14.97
N SER A 551 -5.11 15.37 14.73
CA SER A 551 -5.16 14.07 14.09
C SER A 551 -5.28 12.92 15.09
N ALA A 552 -5.98 11.86 14.70
CA ALA A 552 -5.97 10.56 15.38
C ALA A 552 -4.92 9.61 14.76
N PRO A 553 -4.58 8.48 15.39
CA PRO A 553 -3.69 7.47 14.80
C PRO A 553 -4.19 6.93 13.45
N GLY A 554 -3.40 7.07 12.39
CA GLY A 554 -3.71 6.55 11.05
C GLY A 554 -3.40 5.08 10.88
N ASN A 555 -4.39 4.31 10.40
CA ASN A 555 -4.22 2.96 9.88
C ASN A 555 -4.26 3.00 8.35
N HIS A 556 -3.28 2.42 7.69
CA HIS A 556 -3.18 2.41 6.23
C HIS A 556 -3.01 0.99 5.67
N ALA A 557 -3.07 -0.02 6.53
CA ALA A 557 -3.01 -1.42 6.14
C ALA A 557 -4.07 -1.77 5.08
N LYS A 558 -3.77 -2.76 4.23
CA LYS A 558 -4.72 -3.38 3.30
C LYS A 558 -4.76 -4.89 3.53
N ILE A 559 -5.19 -5.29 4.71
CA ILE A 559 -5.18 -6.69 5.15
C ILE A 559 -6.61 -7.24 5.16
N MET A 560 -6.75 -8.48 4.68
CA MET A 560 -7.93 -9.32 4.93
C MET A 560 -7.49 -10.74 5.27
N ILE A 561 -8.03 -11.32 6.33
CA ILE A 561 -7.79 -12.72 6.72
C ILE A 561 -9.14 -13.44 6.72
N VAL A 562 -9.21 -14.58 6.06
CA VAL A 562 -10.45 -15.37 5.95
C VAL A 562 -10.23 -16.76 6.52
N ASP A 563 -11.12 -17.15 7.42
CA ASP A 563 -11.18 -18.45 8.09
C ASP A 563 -9.90 -18.87 8.82
N ASP A 564 -9.01 -17.92 9.12
CA ASP A 564 -7.65 -18.18 9.64
C ASP A 564 -6.79 -19.07 8.72
N GLU A 565 -7.22 -19.26 7.47
CA GLU A 565 -6.61 -20.13 6.46
C GLU A 565 -5.83 -19.36 5.40
N VAL A 566 -6.32 -18.17 5.04
CA VAL A 566 -5.72 -17.31 4.01
C VAL A 566 -5.62 -15.87 4.48
N CYS A 567 -4.58 -15.17 4.06
CA CYS A 567 -4.48 -13.72 4.22
C CYS A 567 -4.12 -13.02 2.91
N ILE A 568 -4.63 -11.79 2.76
CA ILE A 568 -4.26 -10.87 1.69
C ILE A 568 -3.34 -9.81 2.29
N VAL A 569 -2.20 -9.61 1.64
CA VAL A 569 -1.34 -8.44 1.84
C VAL A 569 -1.07 -7.81 0.49
N GLY A 570 -1.23 -6.50 0.39
CA GLY A 570 -1.07 -5.81 -0.88
C GLY A 570 -1.28 -4.32 -0.77
N SER A 571 -1.58 -3.72 -1.92
CA SER A 571 -1.84 -2.28 -2.06
C SER A 571 -3.33 -1.95 -2.20
N ASP A 572 -4.16 -2.99 -2.37
CA ASP A 572 -5.56 -2.88 -2.79
C ASP A 572 -6.51 -2.60 -1.64
N ASN A 573 -7.16 -1.45 -1.69
CA ASN A 573 -8.11 -1.06 -0.65
C ASN A 573 -9.44 -1.80 -0.77
N MET A 574 -10.16 -1.89 0.35
CA MET A 574 -11.53 -2.43 0.37
C MET A 574 -12.60 -1.38 0.06
N TYR A 575 -12.26 -0.09 0.18
CA TYR A 575 -13.12 0.99 -0.31
C TYR A 575 -13.04 1.13 -1.84
N PRO A 576 -14.04 1.76 -2.49
CA PRO A 576 -14.12 1.77 -3.94
C PRO A 576 -13.02 2.60 -4.61
N GLY A 577 -12.33 2.01 -5.57
CA GLY A 577 -11.30 2.67 -6.38
C GLY A 577 -11.00 1.94 -7.69
N ASN A 578 -10.69 2.70 -8.74
CA ASN A 578 -10.28 2.18 -10.05
C ASN A 578 -8.75 2.27 -10.23
N LEU A 579 -7.99 2.21 -9.14
CA LEU A 579 -6.53 2.31 -9.16
C LEU A 579 -5.89 0.99 -9.61
N SER A 580 -4.67 1.06 -10.13
CA SER A 580 -3.89 -0.15 -10.38
C SER A 580 -3.27 -0.65 -9.08
N GLU A 581 -3.66 -1.83 -8.64
CA GLU A 581 -3.36 -2.40 -7.32
C GLU A 581 -3.04 -3.90 -7.43
N VAL A 582 -2.21 -4.39 -6.51
CA VAL A 582 -1.70 -5.77 -6.47
C VAL A 582 -1.89 -6.37 -5.09
N ASN A 583 -2.09 -7.68 -5.05
CA ASN A 583 -2.28 -8.49 -3.86
C ASN A 583 -1.44 -9.78 -3.92
N TYR A 584 -0.89 -10.16 -2.78
CA TYR A 584 -0.51 -11.53 -2.46
C TYR A 584 -1.60 -12.16 -1.61
N LEU A 585 -2.22 -13.22 -2.12
CA LEU A 585 -3.08 -14.12 -1.36
C LEU A 585 -2.24 -15.30 -0.88
N ILE A 586 -2.04 -15.38 0.44
CA ILE A 586 -1.05 -16.24 1.10
C ILE A 586 -1.77 -17.36 1.85
N GLU A 587 -1.28 -18.60 1.69
CA GLU A 587 -1.61 -19.78 2.49
C GLU A 587 -0.38 -20.29 3.24
N GLY A 588 -0.58 -20.95 4.39
CA GLY A 588 0.46 -21.66 5.14
C GLY A 588 0.81 -21.03 6.50
N GLU A 589 1.98 -21.36 7.03
CA GLU A 589 2.42 -20.93 8.38
C GLU A 589 2.49 -19.40 8.51
N ALA A 590 2.76 -18.70 7.41
CA ALA A 590 2.76 -17.24 7.35
C ALA A 590 1.42 -16.62 7.79
N VAL A 591 0.29 -17.29 7.54
CA VAL A 591 -1.04 -16.81 7.97
C VAL A 591 -1.15 -16.85 9.50
N GLY A 592 -0.69 -17.94 10.12
CA GLY A 592 -0.67 -18.10 11.57
C GLY A 592 0.23 -17.07 12.25
N GLU A 593 1.38 -16.76 11.66
CA GLU A 593 2.25 -15.70 12.15
C GLU A 593 1.60 -14.32 12.04
N LEU A 594 1.00 -13.99 10.89
CA LEU A 594 0.27 -12.71 10.73
C LEU A 594 -0.88 -12.60 11.74
N LEU A 595 -1.62 -13.68 12.01
CA LEU A 595 -2.64 -13.70 13.05
C LEU A 595 -2.05 -13.41 14.44
N LYS A 596 -0.91 -14.01 14.76
CA LYS A 596 -0.27 -13.92 16.07
C LYS A 596 0.40 -12.56 16.30
N SER A 597 1.25 -12.11 15.38
CA SER A 597 2.08 -10.91 15.57
C SER A 597 1.40 -9.61 15.14
N TYR A 598 0.35 -9.69 14.32
CA TYR A 598 -0.38 -8.51 13.83
C TYR A 598 -1.85 -8.48 14.24
N TRP A 599 -2.67 -9.46 13.83
CA TRP A 599 -4.12 -9.37 14.06
C TRP A 599 -4.47 -9.43 15.54
N THR A 600 -3.86 -10.34 16.30
CA THR A 600 -4.13 -10.53 17.73
C THR A 600 -3.89 -9.24 18.53
N PRO A 601 -2.73 -8.56 18.44
CA PRO A 601 -2.54 -7.30 19.13
C PRO A 601 -3.45 -6.19 18.59
N LEU A 602 -3.65 -6.08 17.27
CA LEU A 602 -4.57 -5.11 16.67
C LEU A 602 -5.99 -5.24 17.26
N TRP A 603 -6.53 -6.46 17.26
CA TRP A 603 -7.86 -6.75 17.77
C TRP A 603 -7.94 -6.58 19.28
N LYS A 604 -6.91 -6.99 20.03
CA LYS A 604 -6.85 -6.80 21.49
C LYS A 604 -7.08 -5.34 21.90
N TYR A 605 -6.45 -4.40 21.20
CA TYR A 605 -6.54 -2.98 21.56
C TYR A 605 -7.72 -2.26 20.89
N SER A 606 -8.14 -2.70 19.69
CA SER A 606 -9.25 -2.06 18.97
C SER A 606 -10.63 -2.58 19.39
N SER A 607 -10.77 -3.87 19.69
CA SER A 607 -12.08 -4.49 20.00
C SER A 607 -12.84 -3.92 21.19
N PRO A 608 -12.22 -3.38 22.26
CA PRO A 608 -12.96 -2.69 23.33
C PRO A 608 -13.72 -1.45 22.84
N HIS A 609 -13.36 -0.92 21.68
CA HIS A 609 -13.97 0.24 21.02
C HIS A 609 -14.86 -0.16 19.83
N ALA A 610 -15.14 -1.45 19.65
CA ALA A 610 -15.94 -1.95 18.53
C ALA A 610 -17.43 -1.59 18.66
N HIS A 611 -18.03 -1.25 17.53
CA HIS A 611 -19.47 -1.16 17.35
C HIS A 611 -20.02 -2.51 16.87
N THR A 612 -21.10 -2.95 17.51
CA THR A 612 -21.81 -4.21 17.21
C THR A 612 -23.31 -4.08 17.54
N GLY A 613 -24.11 -5.02 17.03
CA GLY A 613 -25.58 -5.04 17.04
C GLY A 613 -26.22 -5.30 18.38
#